data_AF-A0A6H9LRB2-F1
#
_entry.id   AF-A0A6H9LRB2-F1
#
_cell.length_a   1.000
_cell.length_b   1.000
_cell.length_c   1.000
_cell.angle_alpha   90.00
_cell.angle_beta   90.00
_cell.angle_gamma   90.00
#
_symmetry.space_group_name_H-M   'P 1'
#
loop_
_entity.id
_entity.type
_entity.pdbx_description
1 polymer ?
#
loop_
_entity_poly.entity_id
_entity_poly.type
_entity_poly.pdbx_seq_one_letter_code
_entity_poly.pdbx_strand_id
1 'polypeptide(L)'
;MRKFSIVLMAAVVCMISVSSIFSADIEYICGDLDGTNTIDIADLVYLTAYIFKYDTSPVAPADGDIDGLKGVNIGDLSYLVTYLFEEGEAPDCNAKEFELAVKDSVILESVNGQVNDTLIQIGTPVVFNIRLKNSDMKQNGIMNGFRIYSPDGATWDSTIADTNGTIGEKQFDLIFSNMQTNTDGIDSDTVALSGVRMFGPGMAKDFNEVVYAIKIGPFKSEDIGKTICIDSSYIGPAGDWLWTNANGVQKPSWDGPHCFTISATKSEK
;
A
#
# COMPACT_ATOMS: atom_id res chain seq x y z
N MET A 1 -18.21 40.05 89.03
CA MET A 1 -17.11 39.08 89.28
C MET A 1 -17.42 37.76 88.55
N ARG A 2 -16.63 37.43 87.53
CA ARG A 2 -16.32 36.10 86.92
C ARG A 2 -15.86 36.36 85.48
N LYS A 3 -14.57 36.67 85.31
CA LYS A 3 -13.44 35.76 84.98
C LYS A 3 -13.37 35.45 83.47
N PHE A 4 -12.40 36.11 82.83
CA PHE A 4 -11.72 35.69 81.61
C PHE A 4 -11.11 34.29 81.76
N SER A 5 -11.13 33.48 80.69
CA SER A 5 -9.90 32.90 80.10
C SER A 5 -10.20 32.06 78.84
N ILE A 6 -9.30 32.22 77.89
CA ILE A 6 -9.20 31.66 76.52
C ILE A 6 -8.49 30.28 76.58
N VAL A 7 -8.45 29.57 75.43
CA VAL A 7 -7.50 28.48 75.00
C VAL A 7 -8.14 27.08 75.03
N LEU A 8 -8.18 26.21 73.99
CA LEU A 8 -7.59 26.12 72.64
C LEU A 8 -8.48 25.12 71.85
N MET A 9 -8.90 25.41 70.61
CA MET A 9 -9.39 24.38 69.68
C MET A 9 -8.83 24.68 68.30
N ALA A 10 -7.61 24.21 68.06
CA ALA A 10 -6.98 24.27 66.74
C ALA A 10 -7.11 22.90 66.08
N ALA A 11 -8.11 22.76 65.21
CA ALA A 11 -8.14 21.75 64.17
C ALA A 11 -8.43 22.50 62.85
N VAL A 12 -7.37 23.01 62.23
CA VAL A 12 -7.43 23.49 60.84
C VAL A 12 -7.36 22.25 59.96
N VAL A 13 -8.53 21.74 59.58
CA VAL A 13 -8.64 20.69 58.57
C VAL A 13 -9.07 21.33 57.26
N CYS A 14 -8.18 21.18 56.28
CA CYS A 14 -8.48 20.96 54.87
C CYS A 14 -9.27 22.02 54.11
N MET A 15 -8.55 22.90 53.41
CA MET A 15 -8.89 23.31 52.05
C MET A 15 -7.59 23.52 51.27
N ILE A 16 -6.91 22.43 50.93
CA ILE A 16 -6.08 22.45 49.72
C ILE A 16 -7.08 22.13 48.61
N SER A 17 -7.49 23.16 47.87
CA SER A 17 -8.15 22.96 46.58
C SER A 17 -7.14 22.25 45.69
N VAL A 18 -7.24 20.93 45.61
CA VAL A 18 -6.62 20.19 44.52
C VAL A 18 -7.41 20.67 43.30
N SER A 19 -6.84 21.62 42.56
CA SER A 19 -7.30 21.90 41.22
C SER A 19 -7.22 20.57 40.50
N SER A 20 -8.37 19.94 40.28
CA SER A 20 -8.47 18.77 39.41
C SER A 20 -7.84 19.20 38.10
N ILE A 21 -6.63 18.68 37.85
CA ILE A 21 -6.09 18.62 36.52
C ILE A 21 -7.10 17.73 35.82
N PHE A 22 -8.00 18.32 35.03
CA PHE A 22 -8.74 17.56 34.05
C PHE A 22 -7.67 16.93 33.16
N SER A 23 -7.39 15.65 33.41
CA SER A 23 -6.85 14.80 32.36
C SER A 23 -7.90 14.89 31.27
N ALA A 24 -7.58 15.56 30.16
CA ALA A 24 -8.34 15.36 28.95
C ALA A 24 -8.14 13.87 28.64
N ASP A 25 -9.10 13.04 29.03
CA ASP A 25 -9.20 11.71 28.48
C ASP A 25 -9.35 11.95 26.97
N ILE A 26 -8.28 11.66 26.22
CA ILE A 26 -8.36 11.64 24.76
C ILE A 26 -9.37 10.53 24.47
N GLU A 27 -10.56 10.93 24.03
CA GLU A 27 -11.58 9.98 23.62
C GLU A 27 -11.03 9.29 22.37
N TYR A 28 -10.71 8.01 22.53
CA TYR A 28 -10.20 7.18 21.48
C TYR A 28 -11.32 6.94 20.45
N ILE A 29 -11.17 7.49 19.24
CA ILE A 29 -12.11 7.30 18.13
C ILE A 29 -11.38 6.63 16.97
N CYS A 30 -11.75 5.37 16.69
CA CYS A 30 -11.22 4.64 15.55
C CYS A 30 -11.49 5.40 14.24
N GLY A 31 -10.45 5.62 13.43
CA GLY A 31 -10.54 6.37 12.19
C GLY A 31 -10.39 7.90 12.32
N ASP A 32 -10.21 8.44 13.54
CA ASP A 32 -9.78 9.82 13.77
C ASP A 32 -8.25 9.90 13.74
N LEU A 33 -7.70 10.20 12.57
CA LEU A 33 -6.27 10.14 12.27
C LEU A 33 -5.54 11.45 12.57
N ASP A 34 -6.29 12.56 12.66
CA ASP A 34 -5.76 13.88 12.97
C ASP A 34 -6.00 14.33 14.43
N GLY A 35 -6.78 13.56 15.20
CA GLY A 35 -7.00 13.75 16.64
C GLY A 35 -8.04 14.83 16.96
N THR A 36 -9.02 15.03 16.08
CA THR A 36 -10.06 16.06 16.21
C THR A 36 -11.31 15.62 16.97
N ASN A 37 -11.38 14.34 17.36
CA ASN A 37 -12.53 13.63 17.91
C ASN A 37 -13.73 13.55 16.92
N THR A 38 -13.44 13.59 15.63
CA THR A 38 -14.42 13.43 14.56
C THR A 38 -13.82 12.59 13.44
N ILE A 39 -14.66 11.81 12.73
CA ILE A 39 -14.24 11.06 11.55
C ILE A 39 -14.81 11.77 10.33
N ASP A 40 -13.95 12.43 9.55
CA ASP A 40 -14.35 13.20 8.38
C ASP A 40 -13.35 13.13 7.20
N ILE A 41 -13.45 14.07 6.26
CA ILE A 41 -12.64 14.11 5.04
C ILE A 41 -11.16 14.39 5.36
N ALA A 42 -10.85 15.09 6.46
CA ALA A 42 -9.47 15.35 6.88
C ALA A 42 -8.73 14.05 7.18
N ASP A 43 -9.39 13.08 7.84
CA ASP A 43 -8.84 11.74 8.10
C ASP A 43 -8.55 11.00 6.80
N LEU A 44 -9.46 11.08 5.83
CA LEU A 44 -9.26 10.48 4.51
C LEU A 44 -8.03 11.08 3.79
N VAL A 45 -7.89 12.40 3.83
CA VAL A 45 -6.72 13.10 3.27
C VAL A 45 -5.45 12.65 3.98
N TYR A 46 -5.49 12.52 5.31
CA TYR A 46 -4.37 12.09 6.12
C TYR A 46 -3.93 10.66 5.75
N LEU A 47 -4.86 9.70 5.75
CA LEU A 47 -4.57 8.30 5.44
C LEU A 47 -4.02 8.13 4.03
N THR A 48 -4.59 8.86 3.08
CA THR A 48 -4.11 8.87 1.69
C THR A 48 -2.66 9.37 1.61
N ALA A 49 -2.34 10.46 2.32
CA ALA A 49 -0.98 11.01 2.35
C ALA A 49 0.02 10.06 3.01
N TYR A 50 -0.35 9.44 4.13
CA TYR A 50 0.47 8.45 4.80
C TYR A 50 0.79 7.26 3.87
N ILE A 51 -0.24 6.64 3.28
CA ILE A 51 -0.11 5.43 2.44
C ILE A 51 0.71 5.68 1.16
N PHE A 52 0.47 6.78 0.47
CA PHE A 52 1.01 6.99 -0.89
C PHE A 52 2.13 8.02 -1.00
N LYS A 53 2.29 8.92 -0.01
CA LYS A 53 3.29 10.00 -0.06
C LYS A 53 4.39 9.83 0.97
N TYR A 54 4.36 8.77 1.78
CA TYR A 54 5.30 8.54 2.87
C TYR A 54 5.37 9.74 3.84
N ASP A 55 4.25 10.43 4.01
CA ASP A 55 4.17 11.59 4.89
C ASP A 55 4.13 11.13 6.36
N THR A 56 4.00 12.08 7.29
CA THR A 56 3.99 11.80 8.73
C THR A 56 2.98 10.70 9.09
N SER A 57 3.45 9.74 9.89
CA SER A 57 2.62 8.68 10.46
C SER A 57 1.45 9.26 11.26
N PRO A 58 0.27 8.61 11.26
CA PRO A 58 -0.88 9.03 12.08
C PRO A 58 -0.49 9.30 13.53
N VAL A 59 -1.14 10.31 14.12
CA VAL A 59 -0.87 10.75 15.51
C VAL A 59 -1.00 9.57 16.47
N ALA A 60 -1.95 8.68 16.20
CA ALA A 60 -2.09 7.37 16.83
C ALA A 60 -2.18 6.28 15.74
N PRO A 61 -1.10 5.52 15.47
CA PRO A 61 -1.09 4.51 14.42
C PRO A 61 -2.14 3.40 14.56
N ALA A 62 -2.66 3.18 15.77
CA ALA A 62 -3.74 2.23 16.03
C ALA A 62 -5.09 2.67 15.45
N ASP A 63 -5.28 3.97 15.21
CA ASP A 63 -6.53 4.51 14.63
C ASP A 63 -6.59 4.38 13.11
N GLY A 64 -5.46 4.01 12.49
CA GLY A 64 -5.36 3.76 11.06
C GLY A 64 -5.71 2.34 10.62
N ASP A 65 -5.85 1.39 11.55
CA ASP A 65 -6.30 0.00 11.28
C ASP A 65 -7.83 -0.04 11.38
N ILE A 66 -8.48 0.73 10.49
CA ILE A 66 -9.91 1.08 10.47
C ILE A 66 -10.79 -0.15 10.17
N ASP A 67 -10.28 -1.07 9.35
CA ASP A 67 -11.03 -2.28 9.00
C ASP A 67 -10.82 -3.42 10.03
N GLY A 68 -9.85 -3.27 10.93
CA GLY A 68 -9.48 -4.24 11.96
C GLY A 68 -8.62 -5.40 11.44
N LEU A 69 -8.09 -5.30 10.22
CA LEU A 69 -7.24 -6.28 9.58
C LEU A 69 -5.76 -5.88 9.68
N LYS A 70 -5.16 -6.21 10.83
CA LYS A 70 -3.74 -6.07 11.16
C LYS A 70 -2.91 -5.21 10.18
N GLY A 71 -2.81 -3.93 10.54
CA GLY A 71 -1.85 -2.96 10.00
C GLY A 71 -2.47 -2.00 8.99
N VAL A 72 -2.05 -0.74 9.07
CA VAL A 72 -2.55 0.35 8.23
C VAL A 72 -2.15 0.15 6.77
N ASN A 73 -3.13 -0.05 5.88
CA ASN A 73 -2.93 -0.34 4.46
C ASN A 73 -4.06 0.21 3.57
N ILE A 74 -4.09 -0.16 2.29
CA ILE A 74 -5.13 0.32 1.36
C ILE A 74 -6.55 -0.16 1.70
N GLY A 75 -6.67 -1.22 2.51
CA GLY A 75 -7.91 -1.74 3.11
C GLY A 75 -8.62 -0.69 3.94
N ASP A 76 -7.89 -0.13 4.90
CA ASP A 76 -8.36 0.94 5.78
C ASP A 76 -8.80 2.16 4.99
N LEU A 77 -8.02 2.52 3.96
CA LEU A 77 -8.37 3.63 3.08
C LEU A 77 -9.67 3.36 2.31
N SER A 78 -9.80 2.16 1.75
CA SER A 78 -11.03 1.74 1.08
C SER A 78 -12.23 1.67 2.03
N TYR A 79 -12.02 1.27 3.27
CA TYR A 79 -13.06 1.21 4.30
C TYR A 79 -13.54 2.62 4.66
N LEU A 80 -12.60 3.54 4.92
CA LEU A 80 -12.91 4.93 5.27
C LEU A 80 -13.70 5.64 4.16
N VAL A 81 -13.36 5.39 2.88
CA VAL A 81 -14.17 5.86 1.74
C VAL A 81 -15.60 5.33 1.81
N THR A 82 -15.76 4.03 2.07
CA THR A 82 -17.07 3.37 2.12
C THR A 82 -17.94 3.95 3.25
N TYR A 83 -17.34 4.16 4.43
CA TYR A 83 -18.00 4.80 5.57
C TYR A 83 -18.44 6.24 5.26
N LEU A 84 -17.53 7.07 4.74
CA LEU A 84 -17.81 8.50 4.52
C LEU A 84 -18.78 8.78 3.37
N PHE A 85 -18.80 7.94 2.34
CA PHE A 85 -19.48 8.25 1.08
C PHE A 85 -20.50 7.21 0.59
N GLU A 86 -20.52 6.01 1.16
CA GLU A 86 -21.33 4.88 0.65
C GLU A 86 -22.25 4.25 1.71
N GLU A 87 -22.52 4.97 2.82
CA GLU A 87 -23.33 4.49 3.94
C GLU A 87 -22.79 3.18 4.57
N GLY A 88 -21.46 3.02 4.55
CA GLY A 88 -20.77 1.88 5.15
C GLY A 88 -20.87 1.82 6.67
N GLU A 89 -20.47 0.69 7.25
CA GLU A 89 -20.39 0.53 8.69
C GLU A 89 -19.35 1.49 9.30
N ALA A 90 -19.58 1.90 10.55
CA ALA A 90 -18.62 2.73 11.27
C ALA A 90 -17.25 2.01 11.43
N PRO A 91 -16.13 2.76 11.47
CA PRO A 91 -14.81 2.21 11.78
C PRO A 91 -14.78 1.35 13.04
N ASP A 92 -14.08 0.22 12.97
CA ASP A 92 -13.89 -0.69 14.10
C ASP A 92 -12.46 -1.24 14.09
N CYS A 93 -11.61 -0.62 14.91
CA CYS A 93 -10.19 -0.91 15.02
C CYS A 93 -9.88 -2.14 15.89
N ASN A 94 -10.90 -2.93 16.24
CA ASN A 94 -10.69 -4.20 16.91
C ASN A 94 -10.25 -5.27 15.90
N ALA A 95 -9.24 -6.05 16.28
CA ALA A 95 -8.70 -7.10 15.42
C ALA A 95 -9.77 -8.13 15.03
N LYS A 96 -9.95 -8.35 13.73
CA LYS A 96 -10.85 -9.36 13.14
C LYS A 96 -10.05 -10.51 12.55
N GLU A 97 -10.59 -11.73 12.65
CA GLU A 97 -10.07 -12.86 11.89
C GLU A 97 -10.59 -12.81 10.45
N PHE A 98 -9.70 -12.96 9.48
CA PHE A 98 -10.04 -12.93 8.06
C PHE A 98 -9.55 -14.19 7.35
N GLU A 99 -10.42 -14.80 6.54
CA GLU A 99 -10.07 -15.94 5.71
C GLU A 99 -9.72 -15.48 4.29
N LEU A 100 -8.45 -15.62 3.92
CA LEU A 100 -7.95 -15.28 2.58
C LEU A 100 -8.47 -16.28 1.53
N ALA A 101 -9.50 -15.88 0.79
CA ALA A 101 -9.90 -16.58 -0.43
C ALA A 101 -9.05 -16.09 -1.62
N VAL A 102 -8.04 -16.86 -2.03
CA VAL A 102 -7.19 -16.50 -3.19
C VAL A 102 -7.87 -16.94 -4.49
N LYS A 103 -8.57 -16.02 -5.16
CA LYS A 103 -9.18 -16.24 -6.49
C LYS A 103 -8.60 -15.35 -7.59
N ASP A 104 -7.84 -14.35 -7.17
CA ASP A 104 -7.29 -13.32 -8.03
C ASP A 104 -5.79 -13.53 -8.21
N SER A 105 -5.25 -13.06 -9.33
CA SER A 105 -3.85 -13.30 -9.67
C SER A 105 -3.24 -12.14 -10.45
N VAL A 106 -1.99 -11.87 -10.14
CA VAL A 106 -1.07 -11.06 -10.92
C VAL A 106 -0.10 -12.04 -11.60
N ILE A 107 0.19 -11.84 -12.88
CA ILE A 107 0.92 -12.82 -13.70
C ILE A 107 1.93 -12.10 -14.59
N LEU A 108 3.14 -12.65 -14.73
CA LEU A 108 4.05 -12.25 -15.80
C LEU A 108 3.54 -12.83 -17.14
N GLU A 109 2.84 -12.02 -17.92
CA GLU A 109 2.21 -12.47 -19.16
C GLU A 109 3.23 -12.79 -20.26
N SER A 110 4.18 -11.88 -20.47
CA SER A 110 5.16 -12.00 -21.55
C SER A 110 6.37 -11.10 -21.32
N VAL A 111 7.47 -11.44 -21.99
CA VAL A 111 8.72 -10.68 -21.93
C VAL A 111 9.16 -10.29 -23.34
N ASN A 112 9.03 -9.01 -23.72
CA ASN A 112 9.59 -8.52 -24.97
C ASN A 112 11.12 -8.48 -24.86
N GLY A 113 11.80 -9.07 -25.83
CA GLY A 113 13.26 -9.27 -25.80
C GLY A 113 13.70 -10.57 -25.13
N GLN A 114 12.76 -11.45 -24.83
CA GLN A 114 13.03 -12.84 -24.51
C GLN A 114 13.52 -13.60 -25.76
N VAL A 115 14.58 -14.39 -25.59
CA VAL A 115 15.11 -15.30 -26.61
C VAL A 115 14.45 -16.67 -26.47
N ASN A 116 14.27 -17.14 -25.24
CA ASN A 116 13.51 -18.32 -24.85
C ASN A 116 13.11 -18.23 -23.37
N ASP A 117 12.46 -19.25 -22.82
CA ASP A 117 11.93 -19.30 -21.45
C ASP A 117 12.93 -18.88 -20.36
N THR A 118 14.24 -18.99 -20.58
CA THR A 118 15.27 -18.65 -19.59
C THR A 118 16.22 -17.54 -20.03
N LEU A 119 16.14 -17.05 -21.27
CA LEU A 119 17.12 -16.12 -21.83
C LEU A 119 16.49 -14.80 -22.27
N ILE A 120 17.16 -13.69 -21.96
CA ILE A 120 16.82 -12.34 -22.44
C ILE A 120 17.98 -11.71 -23.21
N GLN A 121 17.67 -10.86 -24.18
CA GLN A 121 18.66 -10.27 -25.09
C GLN A 121 19.39 -9.06 -24.50
N ILE A 122 20.62 -8.83 -24.96
CA ILE A 122 21.35 -7.56 -24.77
C ILE A 122 21.03 -6.51 -25.85
N GLY A 123 21.47 -5.27 -25.62
CA GLY A 123 21.56 -4.23 -26.66
C GLY A 123 20.25 -3.49 -26.98
N THR A 124 19.10 -4.02 -26.55
CA THR A 124 17.81 -3.31 -26.53
C THR A 124 17.12 -3.54 -25.19
N PRO A 125 16.34 -2.58 -24.69
CA PRO A 125 15.56 -2.79 -23.48
C PRO A 125 14.62 -4.00 -23.58
N VAL A 126 14.46 -4.70 -22.46
CA VAL A 126 13.52 -5.80 -22.24
C VAL A 126 12.27 -5.25 -21.56
N VAL A 127 11.08 -5.76 -21.89
CA VAL A 127 9.82 -5.32 -21.28
C VAL A 127 9.08 -6.50 -20.67
N PHE A 128 8.84 -6.46 -19.36
CA PHE A 128 7.97 -7.40 -18.65
C PHE A 128 6.54 -6.87 -18.69
N ASN A 129 5.62 -7.62 -19.30
CA ASN A 129 4.21 -7.29 -19.35
C ASN A 129 3.47 -8.05 -18.25
N ILE A 130 2.77 -7.32 -17.39
CA ILE A 130 2.06 -7.87 -16.24
C ILE A 130 0.56 -7.86 -16.50
N ARG A 131 -0.08 -9.00 -16.24
CA ARG A 131 -1.53 -9.20 -16.30
C ARG A 131 -2.13 -9.18 -14.91
N LEU A 132 -3.27 -8.50 -14.76
CA LEU A 132 -4.13 -8.62 -13.58
C LEU A 132 -5.38 -9.41 -13.95
N LYS A 133 -5.71 -10.40 -13.12
CA LYS A 133 -6.93 -11.20 -13.24
C LYS A 133 -7.72 -11.13 -11.95
N ASN A 134 -8.93 -10.60 -12.04
CA ASN A 134 -9.91 -10.48 -10.97
C ASN A 134 -11.07 -11.45 -11.24
N SER A 135 -11.14 -12.55 -10.51
CA SER A 135 -12.14 -13.61 -10.73
C SER A 135 -13.30 -13.55 -9.73
N ASP A 136 -13.20 -12.74 -8.66
CA ASP A 136 -14.17 -12.78 -7.56
C ASP A 136 -15.21 -11.66 -7.63
N MET A 137 -14.87 -10.50 -7.07
CA MET A 137 -15.73 -9.32 -6.93
C MET A 137 -15.05 -8.08 -7.50
N LYS A 138 -15.81 -7.00 -7.67
CA LYS A 138 -15.25 -5.70 -8.03
C LYS A 138 -14.23 -5.26 -6.96
N GLN A 139 -13.01 -4.91 -7.37
CA GLN A 139 -12.01 -4.35 -6.46
C GLN A 139 -12.14 -2.83 -6.37
N ASN A 140 -12.18 -2.32 -5.15
CA ASN A 140 -12.18 -0.91 -4.80
C ASN A 140 -10.75 -0.35 -4.76
N GLY A 141 -9.75 -1.16 -4.45
CA GLY A 141 -8.35 -0.76 -4.42
C GLY A 141 -7.41 -1.87 -4.85
N ILE A 142 -6.26 -1.48 -5.40
CA ILE A 142 -5.16 -2.37 -5.77
C ILE A 142 -3.82 -1.76 -5.35
N MET A 143 -2.87 -2.61 -4.97
CA MET A 143 -1.48 -2.26 -4.73
C MET A 143 -0.61 -3.47 -5.12
N ASN A 144 0.30 -3.27 -6.07
CA ASN A 144 1.26 -4.28 -6.51
C ASN A 144 2.64 -3.64 -6.75
N GLY A 145 3.62 -4.00 -5.93
CA GLY A 145 5.03 -3.61 -6.08
C GLY A 145 5.91 -4.69 -6.73
N PHE A 146 6.80 -4.30 -7.62
CA PHE A 146 7.71 -5.20 -8.33
C PHE A 146 9.15 -4.82 -8.05
N ARG A 147 9.95 -5.82 -7.70
CA ARG A 147 11.39 -5.71 -7.54
C ARG A 147 12.06 -6.30 -8.77
N ILE A 148 12.95 -5.54 -9.39
CA ILE A 148 13.82 -6.01 -10.46
C ILE A 148 15.22 -6.08 -9.89
N TYR A 149 15.89 -7.22 -9.89
CA TYR A 149 17.18 -7.35 -9.23
C TYR A 149 18.11 -8.34 -9.93
N SER A 150 19.41 -8.23 -9.66
CA SER A 150 20.40 -9.19 -10.12
C SER A 150 21.09 -9.87 -8.94
N PRO A 151 21.00 -11.21 -8.81
CA PRO A 151 21.69 -11.93 -7.74
C PRO A 151 23.22 -12.03 -7.96
N ASP A 152 23.70 -11.79 -9.16
CA ASP A 152 25.11 -11.92 -9.58
C ASP A 152 25.70 -10.62 -10.15
N GLY A 153 25.05 -9.49 -9.87
CA GLY A 153 25.60 -8.14 -10.09
C GLY A 153 25.58 -7.68 -11.54
N ALA A 154 24.58 -8.08 -12.32
CA ALA A 154 24.24 -7.43 -13.59
C ALA A 154 23.74 -6.01 -13.35
N THR A 155 24.03 -5.11 -14.30
CA THR A 155 23.56 -3.73 -14.27
C THR A 155 22.73 -3.41 -15.50
N TRP A 156 21.87 -2.42 -15.40
CA TRP A 156 21.10 -1.91 -16.52
C TRP A 156 20.98 -0.38 -16.47
N ASP A 157 20.63 0.23 -17.60
CA ASP A 157 20.67 1.71 -17.70
C ASP A 157 19.51 2.40 -16.97
N SER A 158 18.31 1.82 -16.99
CA SER A 158 17.13 2.38 -16.32
C SER A 158 16.02 1.33 -16.16
N THR A 159 15.16 1.54 -15.17
CA THR A 159 13.83 0.93 -15.12
C THR A 159 12.77 1.99 -15.35
N ILE A 160 11.87 1.74 -16.27
CA ILE A 160 10.71 2.58 -16.53
C ILE A 160 9.48 1.69 -16.54
N ALA A 161 8.49 2.00 -15.72
CA ALA A 161 7.23 1.30 -15.72
C ALA A 161 6.07 2.22 -16.10
N ASP A 162 5.12 1.69 -16.87
CA ASP A 162 3.93 2.43 -17.28
C ASP A 162 2.74 1.51 -17.49
N THR A 163 1.54 2.09 -17.42
CA THR A 163 0.30 1.39 -17.73
C THR A 163 0.03 1.41 -19.23
N ASN A 164 -0.72 0.44 -19.73
CA ASN A 164 -1.19 0.47 -21.13
C ASN A 164 -2.53 1.22 -21.31
N GLY A 165 -3.02 1.89 -20.26
CA GLY A 165 -4.28 2.65 -20.27
C GLY A 165 -5.56 1.83 -20.09
N THR A 166 -5.48 0.50 -19.91
CA THR A 166 -6.66 -0.33 -19.58
C THR A 166 -7.18 -0.09 -18.17
N ILE A 167 -6.30 0.34 -17.27
CA ILE A 167 -6.59 0.71 -15.89
C ILE A 167 -5.98 2.08 -15.58
N GLY A 168 -6.65 2.90 -14.79
CA GLY A 168 -6.22 4.27 -14.53
C GLY A 168 -7.14 5.04 -13.60
N GLU A 169 -6.98 6.36 -13.61
CA GLU A 169 -7.77 7.32 -12.81
C GLU A 169 -9.28 7.23 -13.05
N LYS A 170 -9.71 6.73 -14.23
CA LYS A 170 -11.12 6.51 -14.52
C LYS A 170 -11.72 5.41 -13.65
N GLN A 171 -10.92 4.41 -13.26
CA GLN A 171 -11.31 3.30 -12.39
C GLN A 171 -11.08 3.66 -10.93
N PHE A 172 -9.93 4.26 -10.62
CA PHE A 172 -9.47 4.60 -9.28
C PHE A 172 -9.29 6.11 -9.16
N ASP A 173 -10.37 6.79 -8.82
CA ASP A 173 -10.50 8.25 -8.86
C ASP A 173 -10.16 8.95 -7.53
N LEU A 174 -9.99 8.22 -6.42
CA LEU A 174 -9.43 8.80 -5.20
C LEU A 174 -7.93 9.05 -5.41
N ILE A 175 -7.23 7.99 -5.83
CA ILE A 175 -5.82 8.02 -6.15
C ILE A 175 -5.49 6.89 -7.12
N PHE A 176 -4.65 7.20 -8.10
CA PHE A 176 -4.02 6.21 -8.96
C PHE A 176 -2.54 6.58 -9.08
N SER A 177 -1.66 5.63 -8.81
CA SER A 177 -0.22 5.89 -8.70
C SER A 177 0.59 4.82 -9.41
N ASN A 178 1.49 5.30 -10.27
CA ASN A 178 2.57 4.55 -10.87
C ASN A 178 3.88 4.99 -10.21
N MET A 179 4.24 4.30 -9.13
CA MET A 179 5.39 4.64 -8.31
C MET A 179 6.67 4.02 -8.88
N GLN A 180 7.75 4.79 -8.90
CA GLN A 180 9.05 4.34 -9.39
C GLN A 180 10.12 4.83 -8.42
N THR A 181 10.74 3.90 -7.68
CA THR A 181 11.69 4.20 -6.60
C THR A 181 12.95 3.38 -6.80
N ASN A 182 14.12 4.03 -6.73
CA ASN A 182 15.40 3.41 -6.99
C ASN A 182 15.42 2.74 -8.38
N THR A 183 15.34 3.52 -9.47
CA THR A 183 15.31 2.98 -10.84
C THR A 183 16.63 3.21 -11.57
N ASP A 184 17.74 2.96 -10.86
CA ASP A 184 19.10 3.27 -11.32
C ASP A 184 19.80 2.08 -11.98
N GLY A 185 19.19 0.90 -11.91
CA GLY A 185 19.66 -0.33 -12.50
C GLY A 185 20.88 -0.95 -11.82
N ILE A 186 21.03 -0.69 -10.53
CA ILE A 186 22.10 -1.22 -9.69
C ILE A 186 21.48 -2.02 -8.55
N ASP A 187 21.93 -3.27 -8.38
CA ASP A 187 21.48 -4.25 -7.38
C ASP A 187 19.98 -4.59 -7.47
N SER A 188 19.11 -3.61 -7.26
CA SER A 188 17.67 -3.74 -7.28
C SER A 188 16.93 -2.44 -7.59
N ASP A 189 16.02 -2.51 -8.55
CA ASP A 189 15.03 -1.47 -8.79
C ASP A 189 13.65 -1.83 -8.23
N THR A 190 12.82 -0.83 -7.93
CA THR A 190 11.44 -1.05 -7.47
C THR A 190 10.44 -0.14 -8.19
N VAL A 191 9.36 -0.71 -8.69
CA VAL A 191 8.24 0.02 -9.30
C VAL A 191 6.93 -0.53 -8.74
N ALA A 192 5.86 0.26 -8.71
CA ALA A 192 4.57 -0.19 -8.20
C ALA A 192 3.39 0.44 -8.94
N LEU A 193 2.34 -0.34 -9.10
CA LEU A 193 1.05 0.11 -9.61
C LEU A 193 0.03 0.03 -8.49
N SER A 194 -0.72 1.11 -8.30
CA SER A 194 -1.70 1.18 -7.22
C SER A 194 -2.83 2.15 -7.49
N GLY A 195 -3.95 1.96 -6.81
CA GLY A 195 -5.03 2.92 -6.81
C GLY A 195 -6.17 2.52 -5.89
N VAL A 196 -6.96 3.52 -5.50
CA VAL A 196 -8.19 3.36 -4.72
C VAL A 196 -9.28 4.22 -5.38
N ARG A 197 -10.50 3.71 -5.44
CA ARG A 197 -11.67 4.46 -5.91
C ARG A 197 -12.31 5.26 -4.78
N MET A 198 -12.93 6.37 -5.13
CA MET A 198 -13.95 7.05 -4.35
C MET A 198 -15.32 6.82 -4.98
N PHE A 199 -15.53 7.28 -6.22
CA PHE A 199 -16.78 7.11 -6.96
C PHE A 199 -16.62 6.35 -8.28
N GLY A 200 -15.37 6.09 -8.70
CA GLY A 200 -15.04 5.34 -9.90
C GLY A 200 -15.60 3.92 -9.87
N PRO A 201 -15.62 3.21 -11.01
CA PRO A 201 -16.10 1.85 -11.09
C PRO A 201 -15.16 0.82 -10.43
N GLY A 202 -13.94 1.19 -10.03
CA GLY A 202 -12.93 0.24 -9.58
C GLY A 202 -12.52 -0.76 -10.67
N MET A 203 -11.87 -1.85 -10.29
CA MET A 203 -11.57 -2.96 -11.20
C MET A 203 -12.74 -3.94 -11.21
N ALA A 204 -13.39 -4.09 -12.36
CA ALA A 204 -14.58 -4.93 -12.50
C ALA A 204 -14.32 -6.40 -12.16
N LYS A 205 -15.37 -7.10 -11.72
CA LYS A 205 -15.37 -8.56 -11.69
C LYS A 205 -15.09 -9.11 -13.10
N ASP A 206 -14.36 -10.22 -13.18
CA ASP A 206 -13.92 -10.89 -14.40
C ASP A 206 -12.89 -10.09 -15.24
N PHE A 207 -12.34 -9.00 -14.68
CA PHE A 207 -11.26 -8.25 -15.32
C PHE A 207 -10.05 -9.16 -15.57
N ASN A 208 -9.52 -9.15 -16.80
CA ASN A 208 -8.42 -10.02 -17.20
C ASN A 208 -7.62 -9.37 -18.34
N GLU A 209 -6.77 -8.40 -17.98
CA GLU A 209 -6.02 -7.62 -18.95
C GLU A 209 -4.54 -7.56 -18.59
N VAL A 210 -3.69 -7.45 -19.61
CA VAL A 210 -2.33 -6.93 -19.43
C VAL A 210 -2.49 -5.46 -19.08
N VAL A 211 -1.89 -4.98 -18.00
CA VAL A 211 -2.11 -3.59 -17.55
C VAL A 211 -0.82 -2.79 -17.38
N TYR A 212 0.30 -3.46 -17.11
CA TYR A 212 1.53 -2.81 -16.68
C TYR A 212 2.73 -3.33 -17.46
N ALA A 213 3.55 -2.43 -17.97
CA ALA A 213 4.75 -2.73 -18.73
C ALA A 213 5.96 -2.17 -17.99
N ILE A 214 6.86 -3.06 -17.57
CA ILE A 214 8.09 -2.72 -16.86
C ILE A 214 9.26 -2.91 -17.82
N LYS A 215 9.81 -1.82 -18.30
CA LYS A 215 10.92 -1.77 -19.26
C LYS A 215 12.24 -1.57 -18.53
N ILE A 216 13.20 -2.46 -18.77
CA ILE A 216 14.55 -2.40 -18.20
C ILE A 216 15.63 -2.52 -19.26
N GLY A 217 16.84 -2.05 -18.97
CA GLY A 217 17.95 -2.10 -19.91
C GLY A 217 18.13 -0.83 -20.75
N PRO A 218 18.94 -0.88 -21.81
CA PRO A 218 19.60 -2.09 -22.33
C PRO A 218 20.65 -2.66 -21.37
N PHE A 219 20.93 -3.97 -21.50
CA PHE A 219 22.05 -4.62 -20.81
C PHE A 219 23.33 -4.53 -21.63
N LYS A 220 24.47 -4.50 -20.94
CA LYS A 220 25.81 -4.38 -21.53
C LYS A 220 26.42 -5.76 -21.80
N SER A 221 27.43 -5.79 -22.66
CA SER A 221 28.15 -7.04 -23.01
C SER A 221 28.82 -7.70 -21.81
N GLU A 222 29.24 -6.92 -20.82
CA GLU A 222 29.92 -7.43 -19.63
C GLU A 222 28.98 -8.19 -18.70
N ASP A 223 27.67 -8.04 -18.88
CA ASP A 223 26.64 -8.69 -18.09
C ASP A 223 26.11 -9.98 -18.75
N ILE A 224 26.63 -10.38 -19.91
CA ILE A 224 26.28 -11.67 -20.54
C ILE A 224 26.58 -12.82 -19.58
N GLY A 225 25.63 -13.73 -19.43
CA GLY A 225 25.71 -14.88 -18.52
C GLY A 225 25.27 -14.58 -17.09
N LYS A 226 25.05 -13.31 -16.74
CA LYS A 226 24.47 -12.91 -15.46
C LYS A 226 22.94 -12.99 -15.47
N THR A 227 22.35 -12.85 -14.30
CA THR A 227 20.94 -13.14 -14.04
C THR A 227 20.17 -11.86 -13.71
N ILE A 228 18.97 -11.74 -14.25
CA ILE A 228 17.98 -10.71 -13.90
C ILE A 228 16.72 -11.41 -13.44
N CYS A 229 16.19 -10.98 -12.30
CA CYS A 229 14.95 -11.50 -11.73
C CYS A 229 13.93 -10.37 -11.55
N ILE A 230 12.66 -10.71 -11.71
CA ILE A 230 11.52 -9.89 -11.31
C ILE A 230 10.70 -10.67 -10.28
N ASP A 231 10.35 -10.01 -9.18
CA ASP A 231 9.51 -10.58 -8.13
C ASP A 231 8.62 -9.52 -7.47
N SER A 232 7.71 -9.98 -6.62
CA SER A 232 6.95 -9.12 -5.72
C SER A 232 7.87 -8.32 -4.78
N SER A 233 7.47 -7.09 -4.47
CA SER A 233 8.13 -6.19 -3.52
C SER A 233 7.11 -5.63 -2.54
N TYR A 234 7.53 -5.47 -1.30
CA TYR A 234 6.80 -4.73 -0.28
C TYR A 234 6.91 -3.23 -0.55
N ILE A 235 5.78 -2.54 -0.59
CA ILE A 235 5.72 -1.09 -0.75
C ILE A 235 5.20 -0.50 0.55
N GLY A 236 6.11 -0.09 1.43
CA GLY A 236 5.72 0.61 2.65
C GLY A 236 5.08 1.96 2.34
N PRO A 237 4.27 2.54 3.23
CA PRO A 237 3.50 1.87 4.28
C PRO A 237 2.26 1.12 3.73
N ALA A 238 1.98 1.20 2.43
CA ALA A 238 0.81 0.58 1.80
C ALA A 238 0.71 -0.96 1.91
N GLY A 239 1.82 -1.64 2.20
CA GLY A 239 1.83 -3.05 2.58
C GLY A 239 2.38 -4.01 1.51
N ASP A 240 1.99 -5.28 1.67
CA ASP A 240 2.18 -6.34 0.67
C ASP A 240 1.30 -6.09 -0.57
N TRP A 241 1.29 -7.02 -1.52
CA TRP A 241 0.29 -7.01 -2.59
C TRP A 241 -1.11 -7.21 -2.00
N LEU A 242 -1.90 -6.14 -2.00
CA LEU A 242 -3.22 -6.09 -1.40
C LEU A 242 -4.19 -5.52 -2.41
N TRP A 243 -5.33 -6.18 -2.56
CA TRP A 243 -6.51 -5.68 -3.27
C TRP A 243 -7.66 -5.59 -2.27
N THR A 244 -8.57 -4.64 -2.46
CA THR A 244 -9.70 -4.42 -1.54
C THR A 244 -11.00 -4.53 -2.29
N ASN A 245 -12.03 -5.07 -1.65
CA ASN A 245 -13.38 -5.13 -2.19
C ASN A 245 -14.41 -4.96 -1.05
N ALA A 246 -15.68 -5.18 -1.35
CA ALA A 246 -16.76 -5.02 -0.37
C ALA A 246 -16.66 -5.96 0.85
N ASN A 247 -15.89 -7.05 0.77
CA ASN A 247 -15.66 -7.98 1.87
C ASN A 247 -14.35 -7.71 2.63
N GLY A 248 -13.62 -6.64 2.28
CA GLY A 248 -12.34 -6.29 2.90
C GLY A 248 -11.14 -6.55 1.99
N VAL A 249 -10.00 -6.86 2.61
CA VAL A 249 -8.70 -6.97 1.96
C VAL A 249 -8.40 -8.40 1.53
N GLN A 250 -7.78 -8.58 0.38
CA GLN A 250 -7.31 -9.87 -0.09
C GLN A 250 -5.94 -9.76 -0.76
N LYS A 251 -5.21 -10.88 -0.81
CA LYS A 251 -3.91 -10.98 -1.47
C LYS A 251 -4.05 -11.75 -2.78
N PRO A 252 -3.85 -11.12 -3.95
CA PRO A 252 -3.78 -11.85 -5.21
C PRO A 252 -2.57 -12.79 -5.20
N SER A 253 -2.66 -13.92 -5.91
CA SER A 253 -1.49 -14.76 -6.13
C SER A 253 -0.50 -14.11 -7.09
N TRP A 254 0.77 -14.51 -6.98
CA TRP A 254 1.85 -14.15 -7.89
C TRP A 254 2.52 -15.43 -8.38
N ASP A 255 2.90 -15.48 -9.66
CA ASP A 255 3.51 -16.65 -10.29
C ASP A 255 5.05 -16.62 -10.33
N GLY A 256 5.67 -15.58 -9.77
CA GLY A 256 7.12 -15.45 -9.67
C GLY A 256 7.71 -16.00 -8.36
N PRO A 257 9.02 -15.75 -8.10
CA PRO A 257 9.93 -14.94 -8.91
C PRO A 257 10.19 -15.52 -10.31
N HIS A 258 10.40 -14.65 -11.30
CA HIS A 258 10.82 -15.04 -12.65
C HIS A 258 12.25 -14.55 -12.89
N CYS A 259 13.15 -15.44 -13.32
CA CYS A 259 14.57 -15.13 -13.51
C CYS A 259 15.05 -15.54 -14.91
N PHE A 260 15.90 -14.70 -15.50
CA PHE A 260 16.42 -14.86 -16.86
C PHE A 260 17.93 -14.62 -16.88
N THR A 261 18.63 -15.38 -17.72
CA THR A 261 20.05 -15.16 -17.99
C THR A 261 20.22 -14.24 -19.21
N ILE A 262 21.11 -13.26 -19.10
CA ILE A 262 21.42 -12.31 -20.16
C ILE A 262 22.22 -13.02 -21.27
N SER A 263 21.76 -12.92 -22.50
CA SER A 263 22.32 -13.60 -23.67
C SER A 263 22.81 -12.61 -24.73
N ALA A 264 23.94 -12.96 -25.36
CA ALA A 264 24.43 -12.28 -26.56
C ALA A 264 23.50 -12.45 -27.78
N THR A 265 22.62 -13.45 -27.73
CA THR A 265 21.68 -13.75 -28.81
C THR A 265 20.54 -12.73 -28.76
N LYS A 266 20.22 -12.14 -29.91
CA LYS A 266 19.06 -11.26 -30.05
C LYS A 266 17.80 -12.09 -30.22
N SER A 267 16.68 -11.59 -29.69
CA SER A 267 15.36 -12.18 -29.91
C SER A 267 15.04 -12.14 -31.42
N GLU A 268 14.45 -13.21 -31.94
CA GLU A 268 14.07 -13.32 -33.36
C GLU A 268 12.73 -12.63 -33.68
N LYS A 269 12.10 -11.96 -32.70
CA LYS A 269 10.79 -11.32 -32.83
C LYS A 269 10.82 -9.84 -32.50
#